data_AF-M3AGN0-F1
#
_entry.id   AF-M3AGN0-F1
#
_cell.length_a   1.000
_cell.length_b   1.000
_cell.length_c   1.000
_cell.angle_alpha   90.00
_cell.angle_beta   90.00
_cell.angle_gamma   90.00
#
_symmetry.space_group_name_H-M   'P 1'
#
loop_
_entity.id
_entity.type
_entity.pdbx_description
1 polymer ?
#
loop_
_entity_poly.entity_id
_entity_poly.type
_entity_poly.pdbx_seq_one_letter_code
_entity_poly.pdbx_strand_id
1 'polypeptide(L)' 'MHTRLAAIGDNHTLGDDILDQIEGEALVILEHPDHYMAVTIATARSSLEIIERLRRRAKAA' A
#
# COMPACT_ATOMS: atom_id res chain seq x y z
N MET A 1 8.40 -20.07 14.11
CA MET A 1 7.83 -18.99 14.95
C MET A 1 7.18 -17.98 14.02
N HIS A 2 5.86 -17.90 14.04
CA HIS A 2 5.10 -16.94 13.27
C HIS A 2 5.38 -15.54 13.81
N THR A 3 6.04 -14.71 13.01
CA THR A 3 6.13 -13.27 13.25
C THR A 3 4.72 -12.70 13.05
N ARG A 4 3.95 -12.67 14.15
CA ARG A 4 2.69 -11.94 14.23
C ARG A 4 3.00 -10.49 13.88
N LEU A 5 2.47 -10.04 12.74
CA LEU A 5 2.33 -8.63 12.41
C LEU A 5 1.29 -8.05 13.38
N ALA A 6 1.71 -7.84 14.62
CA ALA A 6 0.94 -7.15 15.64
C ALA A 6 1.12 -5.65 15.40
N ALA A 7 0.37 -5.13 14.43
CA ALA A 7 0.14 -3.70 14.27
C ALA A 7 -1.38 -3.50 14.12
N ILE A 8 -2.13 -3.96 15.12
CA ILE A 8 -3.52 -3.57 15.33
C ILE A 8 -3.54 -2.99 16.74
N GLY A 9 -3.29 -1.68 16.83
CA GLY A 9 -3.23 -0.98 18.10
C GLY A 9 -2.96 0.51 17.89
N ASP A 10 -4.03 1.30 17.86
CA ASP A 10 -4.05 2.72 18.25
C ASP A 10 -3.23 3.73 17.41
N ASN A 11 -3.38 3.70 16.08
CA ASN A 11 -2.47 4.40 15.18
C ASN A 11 -3.13 4.97 13.89
N HIS A 12 -4.29 5.64 14.02
CA HIS A 12 -5.07 6.13 12.86
C HIS A 12 -4.29 7.10 11.95
N THR A 13 -3.28 7.81 12.46
CA THR A 13 -2.51 8.76 11.65
C THR A 13 -1.26 8.13 11.04
N LEU A 14 -0.42 7.47 11.85
CA LEU A 14 0.84 6.89 11.34
C LEU A 14 0.60 5.73 10.37
N GLY A 15 -0.51 5.00 10.52
CA GLY A 15 -0.91 3.95 9.59
C GLY A 15 -1.31 4.51 8.22
N ASP A 16 -2.11 5.57 8.20
CA ASP A 16 -2.57 6.21 6.96
C ASP A 16 -1.43 6.93 6.23
N ASP A 17 -0.55 7.64 6.94
CA ASP A 17 0.60 8.32 6.33
C ASP A 17 1.52 7.35 5.58
N ILE A 18 1.76 6.15 6.14
CA ILE A 18 2.57 5.11 5.51
C ILE A 18 1.86 4.53 4.29
N LEU A 19 0.54 4.31 4.37
CA LEU A 19 -0.23 3.81 3.24
C LEU A 19 -0.27 4.82 2.08
N ASP A 20 -0.40 6.11 2.40
CA ASP A 20 -0.39 7.20 1.42
C ASP A 20 0.97 7.31 0.72
N GLN A 21 2.06 7.18 1.46
CA GLN A 21 3.41 7.16 0.87
C GLN A 21 3.58 5.99 -0.10
N ILE A 22 3.19 4.77 0.32
CA ILE A 22 3.30 3.58 -0.52
C ILE A 22 2.41 3.69 -1.76
N GLU A 23 1.21 4.26 -1.61
CA GLU A 23 0.31 4.55 -2.73
C GLU A 23 0.95 5.52 -3.72
N GLY A 24 1.52 6.62 -3.23
CA GLY A 24 2.19 7.63 -4.06
C GLY A 24 3.36 7.05 -4.84
N GLU A 25 4.22 6.27 -4.19
CA GLU A 25 5.35 5.59 -4.85
C GLU A 25 4.85 4.61 -5.92
N ALA A 26 3.81 3.83 -5.61
CA ALA A 26 3.22 2.91 -6.57
C ALA A 26 2.64 3.64 -7.79
N LEU A 27 1.96 4.77 -7.60
CA LEU A 27 1.42 5.59 -8.70
C LEU A 27 2.53 6.13 -9.59
N VAL A 28 3.61 6.67 -9.02
CA VAL A 28 4.76 7.18 -9.80
C VAL A 28 5.35 6.09 -10.70
N ILE A 29 5.47 4.86 -10.18
CA ILE A 29 5.95 3.70 -10.96
C ILE A 29 5.00 3.37 -12.11
N LEU A 30 3.69 3.39 -11.87
CA LEU A 30 2.69 3.05 -12.88
C LEU A 30 2.49 4.14 -13.94
N GLU A 31 2.79 5.40 -13.62
CA GLU A 31 2.78 6.51 -14.58
C GLU A 31 3.98 6.47 -15.53
N HIS A 32 5.12 5.94 -15.08
CA HIS A 32 6.38 5.91 -15.83
C HIS A 32 6.93 4.50 -16.01
N PRO A 33 6.15 3.52 -16.51
CA PRO A 33 6.51 2.10 -16.48
C PRO A 33 7.81 1.80 -17.25
N ASP A 34 8.11 2.55 -18.32
CA ASP A 34 9.33 2.36 -19.12
C ASP A 34 10.63 2.62 -18.34
N HIS A 35 10.56 3.36 -17.23
CA HIS A 35 11.70 3.64 -16.35
C HIS A 35 11.89 2.59 -15.25
N TYR A 36 10.95 1.64 -15.09
CA TYR A 36 10.94 0.67 -14.01
C TYR A 36 10.91 -0.77 -14.52
N MET A 37 11.41 -1.71 -13.71
CA MET A 37 11.39 -3.12 -14.04
C MET A 37 9.97 -3.71 -13.94
N ALA A 38 9.67 -4.73 -14.73
CA ALA A 38 8.37 -5.41 -14.72
C ALA A 38 7.96 -5.93 -13.33
N VAL A 39 8.92 -6.42 -12.53
CA VAL A 39 8.67 -6.84 -11.14
C VAL A 39 8.22 -5.67 -10.27
N THR A 40 8.84 -4.50 -10.43
CA THR A 40 8.51 -3.27 -9.69
C THR A 40 7.10 -2.79 -10.04
N ILE A 41 6.73 -2.85 -11.32
CA ILE A 41 5.37 -2.53 -11.78
C ILE A 41 4.35 -3.51 -11.18
N ALA A 42 4.65 -4.81 -11.17
CA ALA A 42 3.77 -5.82 -10.59
C ALA A 42 3.57 -5.59 -9.08
N THR A 43 4.65 -5.29 -8.35
CA THR A 43 4.59 -4.94 -6.93
C THR A 43 3.78 -3.67 -6.70
N ALA A 44 3.98 -2.61 -7.49
CA ALA A 44 3.18 -1.38 -7.41
C ALA A 44 1.68 -1.64 -7.60
N ARG A 45 1.30 -2.46 -8.59
CA ARG A 45 -0.10 -2.87 -8.81
C ARG A 45 -0.68 -3.60 -7.61
N SER A 46 0.04 -4.58 -7.06
CA SER A 46 -0.41 -5.33 -5.88
C SER A 46 -0.54 -4.44 -4.64
N SER A 47 0.40 -3.52 -4.42
CA SER A 47 0.33 -2.57 -3.30
C SER A 47 -0.90 -1.67 -3.38
N LEU A 48 -1.17 -1.09 -4.55
CA LEU A 48 -2.38 -0.28 -4.79
C LEU A 48 -3.66 -1.07 -4.50
N GLU A 49 -3.77 -2.30 -4.99
CA GLU A 49 -4.95 -3.13 -4.76
C GLU A 49 -5.19 -3.41 -3.26
N ILE A 50 -4.12 -3.64 -2.50
CA ILE A 50 -4.20 -3.87 -1.05
C ILE A 50 -4.66 -2.59 -0.33
N ILE A 51 -4.07 -1.44 -0.66
CA ILE A 51 -4.40 -0.15 -0.04
C ILE A 51 -5.87 0.20 -0.28
N GLU A 52 -6.36 0.04 -1.52
CA GLU A 52 -7.77 0.27 -1.83
C GLU A 52 -8.70 -0.65 -1.04
N ARG A 53 -8.34 -1.94 -0.89
CA ARG A 53 -9.12 -2.90 -0.09
C ARG A 53 -9.18 -2.47 1.38
N LEU A 54 -8.06 -1.98 1.94
CA LEU A 54 -8.01 -1.49 3.31
C LEU A 54 -8.89 -0.26 3.49
N ARG A 55 -8.80 0.72 2.58
CA ARG A 55 -9.63 1.94 2.61
C ARG A 55 -11.12 1.63 2.47
N ARG A 56 -11.51 0.70 1.57
CA ARG A 56 -12.91 0.26 1.44
C ARG A 56 -13.43 -0.38 2.73
N ARG A 57 -12.59 -1.18 3.41
CA ARG A 57 -12.95 -1.79 4.71
C ARG A 57 -13.08 -0.75 5.82
N ALA A 58 -12.17 0.23 5.88
CA ALA A 58 -12.23 1.32 6.85
C ALA A 58 -13.51 2.16 6.69
N LYS A 59 -13.93 2.42 5.45
CA LYS A 59 -15.18 3.17 5.16
C LYS A 59 -16.47 2.41 5.49
N ALA A 60 -16.41 1.08 5.61
CA ALA A 60 -17.57 0.22 5.87
C ALA A 60 -17.76 -0.13 7.36
N ALA A 61 -16.80 0.23 8.21
CA ALA A 61 -16.84 0.07 9.67
C ALA A 61 -17.37 1.35 10.33
#